data_AF-A0A1I2GZL5-F1
#
_entry.id   AF-A0A1I2GZL5-F1
#
_cell.length_a   1.000
_cell.length_b   1.000
_cell.length_c   1.000
_cell.angle_alpha   90.00
_cell.angle_beta   90.00
_cell.angle_gamma   90.00
#
_symmetry.space_group_name_H-M   'P 1'
#
loop_
_entity.id
_entity.type
_entity.pdbx_description
1 polymer ?
#
loop_
_entity_poly.entity_id
_entity_poly.type
_entity_poly.pdbx_seq_one_letter_code
_entity_poly.pdbx_strand_id
1 'polypeptide(L)'
;MLQIMLDIAEYGPWLLTNKGDRACRQLADRHYSRQHVGHPMFTRPGHNLVLRTAAADAVWVTWSGIRDDGLQAWECTIFRNESQHLSSSLIRTAIAATMDEWGQPPPDGIITYVDSSKVRSSNPGFCFLSAGFRRIGRSKRRGLFLLQFLP
;
A
#
# COMPACT_ATOMS: atom_id res chain seq x y z
N MET A 1 33.49 -6.20 20.54
CA MET A 1 32.05 -5.86 20.63
C MET A 1 31.40 -6.53 19.44
N LEU A 2 30.62 -7.60 19.66
CA LEU A 2 29.98 -8.32 18.55
C LEU A 2 28.85 -7.43 18.02
N GLN A 3 29.07 -6.80 16.86
CA GLN A 3 28.03 -6.07 16.17
C GLN A 3 27.13 -7.12 15.53
N ILE A 4 25.94 -7.31 16.11
CA ILE A 4 24.92 -8.19 15.54
C ILE A 4 24.44 -7.49 14.26
N MET A 5 24.98 -7.93 13.12
CA MET A 5 24.50 -7.53 11.82
C MET A 5 23.21 -8.31 11.58
N LEU A 6 22.08 -7.72 11.97
CA LEU A 6 20.78 -8.21 11.52
C LEU A 6 20.65 -7.80 10.06
N ASP A 7 20.79 -8.74 9.13
CA ASP A 7 20.40 -8.58 7.73
C ASP A 7 18.87 -8.43 7.66
N ILE A 8 18.38 -7.27 8.07
CA ILE A 8 17.02 -6.83 7.76
C ILE A 8 17.17 -6.12 6.42
N ALA A 9 16.53 -6.64 5.38
CA ALA A 9 16.42 -5.91 4.13
C ALA A 9 15.71 -4.57 4.42
N GLU A 10 16.50 -3.49 4.52
CA GLU A 10 15.98 -2.14 4.69
C GLU A 10 15.63 -1.59 3.31
N TYR A 11 14.35 -1.61 2.96
CA TYR A 11 13.85 -0.99 1.73
C TYR A 11 13.67 0.52 1.93
N GLY A 12 14.75 1.19 2.33
CA GLY A 12 14.71 2.57 2.83
C GLY A 12 13.93 2.66 4.15
N PRO A 13 12.84 3.45 4.23
CA PRO A 13 12.11 3.64 5.48
C PRO A 13 11.26 2.43 5.89
N TRP A 14 11.18 1.39 5.05
CA TRP A 14 10.24 0.28 5.21
C TRP A 14 10.87 -0.95 5.86
N LEU A 15 10.15 -1.48 6.84
CA LEU A 15 10.37 -2.79 7.44
C LEU A 15 9.24 -3.72 7.00
N LEU A 16 9.61 -4.93 6.53
CA LEU A 16 8.66 -6.00 6.27
C LEU A 16 8.05 -6.49 7.59
N THR A 17 6.73 -6.67 7.61
CA THR A 17 6.00 -7.24 8.74
C THR A 17 4.83 -8.09 8.23
N ASN A 18 3.88 -8.42 9.10
CA ASN A 18 2.75 -9.29 8.80
C ASN A 18 1.39 -8.63 9.08
N LYS A 19 0.34 -9.27 8.56
CA LYS A 19 -1.07 -8.84 8.65
C LYS A 19 -1.68 -8.81 10.07
N GLY A 20 -0.95 -9.28 11.08
CA GLY A 20 -1.31 -9.22 12.50
C GLY A 20 -0.54 -8.16 13.30
N ASP A 21 0.35 -7.39 12.65
CA ASP A 21 1.13 -6.33 13.31
C ASP A 21 0.20 -5.31 13.98
N ARG A 22 0.34 -5.17 15.30
CA ARG A 22 -0.51 -4.32 16.13
C ARG A 22 -0.46 -2.86 15.71
N ALA A 23 0.71 -2.33 15.34
CA ALA A 23 0.86 -0.93 15.00
C ALA A 23 0.27 -0.64 13.61
N CYS A 24 0.52 -1.53 12.64
CA CYS A 24 -0.13 -1.45 11.33
C CYS A 24 -1.65 -1.53 11.44
N ARG A 25 -2.18 -2.42 12.30
CA ARG A 25 -3.61 -2.53 12.55
C ARG A 25 -4.20 -1.24 13.09
N GLN A 26 -3.52 -0.57 14.02
CA GLN A 26 -3.98 0.73 14.54
C GLN A 26 -4.05 1.80 13.44
N LEU A 27 -3.05 1.86 12.56
CA LEU A 27 -3.10 2.73 11.37
C LEU A 27 -4.25 2.35 10.44
N ALA A 28 -4.43 1.05 10.17
CA ALA A 28 -5.49 0.55 9.31
C ALA A 28 -6.89 0.82 9.90
N ASP A 29 -7.06 0.75 11.22
CA ASP A 29 -8.31 1.08 11.93
C ASP A 29 -8.75 2.54 11.69
N ARG A 30 -7.83 3.43 11.32
CA ARG A 30 -8.10 4.83 10.96
C ARG A 30 -8.20 5.08 9.45
N HIS A 31 -8.05 4.05 8.62
CA HIS A 31 -8.13 4.16 7.16
C HIS A 31 -9.56 3.91 6.66
N TYR A 32 -10.02 4.71 5.69
CA TYR A 32 -11.42 4.67 5.22
C TYR A 32 -11.83 3.36 4.53
N SER A 33 -10.87 2.52 4.13
CA SER A 33 -11.16 1.20 3.54
C SER A 33 -11.42 0.10 4.58
N ARG A 34 -11.19 0.37 5.87
CA ARG A 34 -11.34 -0.63 6.92
C ARG A 34 -12.81 -0.98 7.15
N GLN A 35 -13.11 -2.27 7.10
CA GLN A 35 -14.47 -2.80 7.28
C GLN A 35 -14.77 -3.17 8.75
N HIS A 36 -13.82 -3.83 9.42
CA HIS A 36 -13.97 -4.31 10.80
C HIS A 36 -12.86 -3.72 11.68
N VAL A 37 -13.13 -2.59 12.32
CA VAL A 37 -12.20 -1.92 13.25
C VAL A 37 -11.91 -2.82 14.44
N GLY A 38 -10.64 -2.91 14.86
CA GLY A 38 -10.21 -3.70 16.01
C GLY A 38 -9.99 -5.20 15.73
N HIS A 39 -10.42 -5.70 14.56
CA HIS A 39 -10.15 -7.08 14.16
C HIS A 39 -8.64 -7.37 14.11
N PRO A 40 -8.13 -8.52 14.61
CA PRO A 40 -6.70 -8.79 14.73
C PRO A 40 -5.93 -8.78 13.41
N MET A 41 -6.60 -9.17 12.32
CA MET A 41 -6.07 -9.11 10.96
C MET A 41 -6.69 -7.94 10.20
N PHE A 42 -5.88 -7.20 9.44
CA PHE A 42 -6.35 -5.99 8.74
C PHE A 42 -6.23 -6.04 7.21
N THR A 43 -5.75 -7.15 6.64
CA THR A 43 -5.62 -7.33 5.19
C THR A 43 -6.71 -8.26 4.64
N ARG A 44 -6.89 -8.24 3.32
CA ARG A 44 -7.78 -9.19 2.63
C ARG A 44 -7.19 -10.61 2.68
N PRO A 45 -8.02 -11.66 2.59
CA PRO A 45 -7.54 -13.02 2.32
C PRO A 45 -6.71 -13.07 1.03
N GLY A 46 -5.66 -13.90 0.99
CA GLY A 46 -4.74 -14.00 -0.14
C GLY A 46 -3.30 -13.67 0.21
N HIS A 47 -2.48 -13.42 -0.81
CA HIS A 47 -1.06 -13.11 -0.65
C HIS A 47 -0.89 -11.62 -0.36
N ASN A 48 -0.24 -11.29 0.75
CA ASN A 48 -0.08 -9.92 1.23
C ASN A 48 1.37 -9.66 1.60
N LEU A 49 1.88 -8.52 1.18
CA LEU A 49 3.14 -7.94 1.66
C LEU A 49 2.77 -6.69 2.45
N VAL A 50 3.25 -6.62 3.69
CA VAL A 50 2.94 -5.54 4.63
C VAL A 50 4.23 -4.85 5.00
N LEU A 51 4.30 -3.55 4.74
CA LEU A 51 5.42 -2.70 5.12
C LEU A 51 4.98 -1.70 6.16
N ARG A 52 5.87 -1.40 7.11
CA ARG A 52 5.70 -0.28 8.04
C ARG A 52 6.99 0.49 8.24
N THR A 53 6.87 1.74 8.62
CA THR A 53 8.04 2.50 9.09
C THR A 53 8.52 1.98 10.44
N ALA A 54 9.80 2.25 10.75
CA ALA A 54 10.38 1.91 12.05
C ALA A 54 9.60 2.55 13.22
N ALA A 55 9.21 3.82 13.07
CA ALA A 55 8.36 4.56 14.01
C ALA A 55 6.88 4.10 14.03
N ALA A 56 6.50 3.20 13.12
CA ALA A 56 5.17 2.65 12.98
C ALA A 56 4.05 3.71 12.79
N ASP A 57 4.40 4.77 12.07
CA ASP A 57 3.55 5.91 11.71
C ASP A 57 3.18 5.92 10.21
N ALA A 58 3.68 4.98 9.41
CA ALA A 58 3.18 4.70 8.08
C ALA A 58 3.07 3.20 7.80
N VAL A 59 2.09 2.84 6.96
CA VAL A 59 1.82 1.47 6.53
C VAL A 59 1.51 1.42 5.05
N TRP A 60 2.01 0.38 4.38
CA TRP A 60 1.69 0.03 3.00
C TRP A 60 1.35 -1.46 2.93
N VAL A 61 0.33 -1.80 2.14
CA VAL A 61 -0.09 -3.19 1.91
C VAL A 61 -0.26 -3.46 0.42
N THR A 62 0.61 -4.31 -0.13
CA THR A 62 0.43 -4.91 -1.45
C THR A 62 -0.34 -6.23 -1.31
N TRP A 63 -1.33 -6.45 -2.16
CA TRP A 63 -2.11 -7.68 -2.25
C TRP A 63 -2.06 -8.27 -3.65
N SER A 64 -2.01 -9.61 -3.73
CA SER A 64 -2.16 -10.39 -4.96
C SER A 64 -3.16 -11.52 -4.74
N GLY A 65 -4.02 -11.76 -5.73
CA GLY A 65 -5.05 -12.79 -5.70
C GLY A 65 -6.02 -12.69 -6.87
N ILE A 66 -7.11 -13.46 -6.82
CA ILE A 66 -8.12 -13.49 -7.87
C ILE A 66 -8.92 -12.19 -7.88
N ARG A 67 -9.00 -11.56 -9.06
CA ARG A 67 -9.71 -10.29 -9.28
C ARG A 67 -10.90 -10.48 -10.20
N ASP A 68 -11.96 -9.70 -9.98
CA ASP A 68 -13.17 -9.68 -10.81
C ASP A 68 -13.23 -8.47 -11.77
N ASP A 69 -12.22 -7.60 -11.72
CA ASP A 69 -12.10 -6.42 -12.60
C ASP A 69 -11.36 -6.70 -13.91
N GLY A 70 -10.85 -7.92 -14.09
CA GLY A 70 -10.16 -8.36 -15.30
C GLY A 70 -8.71 -7.90 -15.43
N LEU A 71 -8.18 -7.18 -14.45
CA LEU A 71 -6.78 -6.74 -14.43
C LEU A 71 -5.87 -7.85 -13.90
N GLN A 72 -4.69 -7.94 -14.47
CA GLN A 72 -3.56 -8.70 -13.94
C GLN A 72 -2.60 -7.71 -13.28
N ALA A 73 -2.84 -7.40 -12.01
CA ALA A 73 -2.07 -6.41 -11.25
C ALA A 73 -1.97 -6.79 -9.76
N TRP A 74 -0.92 -6.27 -9.11
CA TRP A 74 -0.90 -6.18 -7.65
C TRP A 74 -1.71 -4.95 -7.19
N GLU A 75 -2.39 -5.03 -6.05
CA GLU A 75 -3.17 -3.91 -5.51
C GLU A 75 -2.54 -3.37 -4.22
N CYS A 76 -2.26 -2.07 -4.18
CA CYS A 76 -2.12 -1.35 -2.93
C CYS A 76 -3.50 -1.20 -2.28
N THR A 77 -3.79 -2.04 -1.29
CA THR A 77 -5.11 -2.09 -0.61
C THR A 77 -5.21 -1.10 0.55
N ILE A 78 -4.08 -0.77 1.18
CA ILE A 78 -3.98 0.20 2.26
C ILE A 78 -2.65 0.95 2.09
N PHE A 79 -2.74 2.28 2.07
CA PHE A 79 -1.61 3.17 2.32
C PHE A 79 -2.07 4.23 3.31
N ARG A 80 -1.34 4.39 4.41
CA ARG A 80 -1.57 5.47 5.37
C ARG A 80 -0.24 5.99 5.86
N ASN A 81 -0.11 7.30 5.87
CA ASN A 81 1.06 8.01 6.35
C ASN A 81 0.61 9.06 7.38
N GLU A 82 1.05 8.89 8.63
CA GLU A 82 0.93 9.85 9.72
C GLU A 82 2.30 10.42 10.14
N SER A 83 3.36 10.06 9.40
CA SER A 83 4.72 10.55 9.60
C SER A 83 4.96 11.90 8.93
N GLN A 84 6.17 12.44 9.12
CA GLN A 84 6.68 13.61 8.41
C GLN A 84 7.21 13.32 6.99
N HIS A 85 7.33 12.06 6.59
CA HIS A 85 7.83 11.71 5.27
C HIS A 85 6.85 12.15 4.17
N LEU A 86 7.39 12.55 3.02
CA LEU A 86 6.57 12.84 1.85
C LEU A 86 5.89 11.55 1.36
N SER A 87 4.56 11.55 1.33
CA SER A 87 3.78 10.36 0.93
C SER A 87 4.16 9.80 -0.44
N SER A 88 4.47 10.65 -1.43
CA SER A 88 4.88 10.17 -2.77
C SER A 88 6.26 9.49 -2.75
N SER A 89 7.17 9.91 -1.86
CA SER A 89 8.46 9.25 -1.65
C SER A 89 8.28 7.89 -0.97
N LEU A 90 7.40 7.81 0.03
CA LEU A 90 7.01 6.54 0.67
C LEU A 90 6.39 5.55 -0.33
N ILE A 91 5.52 6.02 -1.22
CA ILE A 91 4.90 5.16 -2.25
C ILE A 91 5.95 4.62 -3.22
N ARG A 92 6.89 5.45 -3.70
CA ARG A 92 7.96 5.00 -4.61
C ARG A 92 8.86 3.94 -3.96
N THR A 93 9.25 4.15 -2.71
CA THR A 93 10.07 3.19 -1.96
C THR A 93 9.31 1.92 -1.62
N ALA A 94 7.99 1.99 -1.38
CA ALA A 94 7.16 0.80 -1.16
C ALA A 94 6.97 -0.03 -2.44
N ILE A 95 6.89 0.62 -3.60
CA ILE A 95 6.91 -0.08 -4.90
C ILE A 95 8.23 -0.82 -5.08
N ALA A 96 9.36 -0.13 -4.88
CA ALA A 96 10.69 -0.75 -4.98
C ALA A 96 10.81 -1.95 -4.04
N ALA A 97 10.43 -1.78 -2.76
CA ALA A 97 10.39 -2.86 -1.77
C ALA A 97 9.56 -4.06 -2.23
N THR A 98 8.37 -3.80 -2.78
CA THR A 98 7.48 -4.85 -3.28
C THR A 98 8.12 -5.57 -4.47
N MET A 99 8.76 -4.86 -5.39
CA MET A 99 9.43 -5.44 -6.55
C MET A 99 10.68 -6.23 -6.17
N ASP A 100 11.42 -5.81 -5.17
CA ASP A 100 12.57 -6.55 -4.65
C ASP A 100 12.12 -7.86 -4.00
N GLU A 101 11.00 -7.84 -3.27
CA GLU A 101 10.44 -9.03 -2.59
C GLU A 101 9.70 -9.98 -3.52
N TRP A 102 8.93 -9.46 -4.47
CA TRP A 102 8.01 -10.24 -5.33
C TRP A 102 8.47 -10.35 -6.78
N GLY A 103 9.52 -9.65 -7.19
CA GLY A 103 10.03 -9.61 -8.56
C GLY A 103 9.27 -8.62 -9.44
N GLN A 104 9.16 -8.94 -10.73
CA GLN A 104 8.45 -8.09 -11.68
C GLN A 104 6.93 -8.16 -11.47
N PRO A 105 6.21 -7.02 -11.48
CA PRO A 105 4.77 -7.05 -11.37
C PRO A 105 4.13 -7.68 -12.63
N PRO A 106 2.88 -8.15 -12.51
CA PRO A 106 2.10 -8.61 -13.66
C PRO A 106 1.90 -7.54 -14.75
N PRO A 107 1.36 -7.87 -15.94
CA PRO A 107 1.28 -6.95 -17.08
C PRO A 107 0.56 -5.61 -16.83
N ASP A 108 -0.44 -5.57 -15.95
CA ASP A 108 -1.13 -4.33 -15.58
C ASP A 108 -0.49 -3.62 -14.37
N GLY A 109 0.69 -4.07 -13.94
CA GLY A 109 1.55 -3.42 -12.95
C GLY A 109 0.99 -3.43 -11.53
N ILE A 110 1.04 -2.26 -10.89
CA ILE A 110 0.54 -2.03 -9.53
C ILE A 110 -0.60 -1.02 -9.58
N ILE A 111 -1.73 -1.33 -8.96
CA ILE A 111 -2.90 -0.48 -8.96
C ILE A 111 -3.33 -0.07 -7.55
N THR A 112 -4.15 0.97 -7.46
CA THR A 112 -4.91 1.28 -6.25
C THR A 112 -6.26 1.90 -6.60
N TYR A 113 -7.24 1.70 -5.73
CA TYR A 113 -8.54 2.34 -5.80
C TYR A 113 -8.67 3.43 -4.74
N VAL A 114 -8.91 4.66 -5.17
CA VAL A 114 -9.05 5.82 -4.28
C VAL A 114 -10.52 6.23 -4.19
N ASP A 115 -11.06 6.26 -2.98
CA ASP A 115 -12.39 6.80 -2.72
C ASP A 115 -12.33 8.33 -2.65
N SER A 116 -12.60 8.98 -3.79
CA SER A 116 -12.59 10.45 -3.87
C SER A 116 -13.54 11.14 -2.89
N SER A 117 -14.59 10.46 -2.42
CA SER A 117 -15.53 11.02 -1.42
C SER A 117 -15.00 11.00 0.01
N LYS A 118 -13.93 10.23 0.27
CA LYS A 118 -13.30 10.09 1.60
C LYS A 118 -11.99 10.86 1.73
N VAL A 119 -11.57 11.58 0.69
CA VAL A 119 -10.32 12.34 0.65
C VAL A 119 -10.62 13.83 0.65
N ARG A 120 -10.01 14.58 1.57
CA ARG A 120 -10.21 16.04 1.70
C ARG A 120 -9.55 16.85 0.58
N SER A 121 -8.52 16.30 -0.06
CA SER A 121 -7.80 16.95 -1.16
C SER A 121 -8.74 17.20 -2.35
N SER A 122 -8.64 18.38 -2.96
CA SER A 122 -9.28 18.69 -4.24
C SER A 122 -8.72 17.85 -5.40
N ASN A 123 -7.55 17.23 -5.22
CA ASN A 123 -6.97 16.24 -6.11
C ASN A 123 -6.80 14.89 -5.38
N PRO A 124 -7.86 14.06 -5.31
CA PRO A 124 -7.80 12.76 -4.63
C PRO A 124 -6.78 11.83 -5.27
N GLY A 125 -5.92 11.25 -4.43
CA GLY A 125 -4.83 10.37 -4.89
C GLY A 125 -3.61 11.12 -5.43
N PHE A 126 -3.49 12.43 -5.22
CA PHE A 126 -2.35 13.22 -5.70
C PHE A 126 -0.97 12.67 -5.28
N CYS A 127 -0.85 12.06 -4.10
CA CYS A 127 0.39 11.40 -3.68
C CYS A 127 0.78 10.23 -4.59
N PHE A 128 -0.18 9.44 -5.07
CA PHE A 128 0.05 8.37 -6.04
C PHE A 128 0.40 8.95 -7.40
N LEU A 129 -0.32 9.98 -7.87
CA LEU A 129 0.01 10.66 -9.12
C LEU A 129 1.43 11.21 -9.10
N SER A 130 1.83 11.86 -8.00
CA SER A 130 3.18 12.35 -7.77
C SER A 130 4.22 11.23 -7.63
N ALA A 131 3.80 10.02 -7.30
CA ALA A 131 4.65 8.83 -7.26
C ALA A 131 4.79 8.14 -8.64
N GLY A 132 4.10 8.63 -9.67
CA GLY A 132 4.17 8.09 -11.03
C GLY A 132 2.94 7.27 -11.45
N PHE A 133 1.92 7.15 -10.59
CA PHE A 133 0.67 6.52 -11.01
C PHE A 133 -0.08 7.40 -12.01
N ARG A 134 -0.83 6.77 -12.90
CA ARG A 134 -1.75 7.40 -13.85
C ARG A 134 -3.17 6.96 -13.56
N ARG A 135 -4.13 7.86 -13.80
CA ARG A 135 -5.55 7.52 -13.69
C ARG A 135 -6.01 6.80 -14.96
N ILE A 136 -6.52 5.59 -14.82
CA ILE A 136 -6.94 4.76 -15.96
C ILE A 136 -8.45 4.47 -15.97
N GLY A 137 -9.19 4.89 -14.94
CA GLY A 137 -10.64 4.73 -14.95
C GLY A 137 -11.29 4.89 -13.58
N ARG A 138 -12.41 4.21 -13.41
CA ARG A 138 -13.17 4.13 -12.17
C ARG A 138 -13.72 2.73 -11.93
N SER A 139 -13.88 2.33 -10.67
CA SER A 139 -14.55 1.07 -10.34
C SER A 139 -16.04 1.13 -10.70
N LYS A 140 -16.58 0.05 -11.29
CA LYS A 140 -17.95 0.00 -11.82
C LYS A 140 -19.02 0.28 -10.77
N ARG A 141 -18.90 -0.33 -9.58
CA ARG A 141 -19.93 -0.27 -8.53
C ARG A 141 -19.87 0.98 -7.66
N ARG A 142 -18.66 1.43 -7.30
CA ARG A 142 -18.45 2.49 -6.31
C ARG A 142 -17.89 3.79 -6.90
N GLY A 143 -17.52 3.79 -8.19
CA GLY A 143 -16.95 4.97 -8.84
C GLY A 143 -15.58 5.41 -8.29
N LEU A 144 -14.88 4.51 -7.59
CA LEU A 144 -13.54 4.79 -7.01
C LEU A 144 -12.55 5.06 -8.13
N PHE A 145 -11.65 6.02 -7.97
CA PHE A 145 -10.63 6.28 -8.99
C PHE A 145 -9.66 5.12 -9.05
N LEU A 146 -9.48 4.56 -10.24
CA LEU A 146 -8.48 3.52 -10.49
C LEU A 146 -7.20 4.19 -10.97
N LEU A 147 -6.13 4.02 -10.20
CA LEU A 147 -4.79 4.51 -10.49
C LEU A 147 -3.88 3.32 -10.76
N GLN A 148 -2.98 3.44 -11.75
CA GLN A 148 -2.05 2.39 -12.17
C GLN A 148 -0.62 2.94 -12.26
N PHE A 149 0.33 2.14 -11.80
CA PHE A 149 1.76 2.30 -11.98
C PHE A 149 2.28 1.15 -12.84
N LEU A 150 3.03 1.47 -13.87
CA LEU A 150 3.78 0.53 -14.70
C LEU A 150 5.28 0.86 -14.48
N PRO A 151 6.11 -0.11 -14.04
CA PRO A 151 7.55 0.10 -13.87
C PRO A 151 8.28 0.46 -15.17
#